data_AF-A0A376VJP5-F1
#
_entry.id   AF-A0A376VJP5-F1
#
_cell.length_a   1.000
_cell.length_b   1.000
_cell.length_c   1.000
_cell.angle_alpha   90.00
_cell.angle_beta   90.00
_cell.angle_gamma   90.00
#
_symmetry.space_group_name_H-M   'P 1'
#
loop_
_entity.id
_entity.type
_entity.pdbx_description
1 polymer ?
#
loop_
_entity_poly.entity_id
_entity_poly.type
_entity_poly.pdbx_seq_one_letter_code
_entity_poly.pdbx_strand_id
1 'polypeptide(L)' 'MPNNPRAGGISRRIEGDDRTELKEALASLELPEGMGLIVRTAGVGKSAEALQWDLSFRLKHWEAIKKALKAAQLRS' A
#
# COMPACT_ATOMS: atom_id res chain seq x y z
N MET A 1 3.03 2.82 -3.07
CA MET A 1 3.71 3.68 -4.07
C MET A 1 2.69 4.63 -4.66
N PRO A 2 2.55 5.84 -4.10
CA PRO A 2 1.44 6.73 -4.43
C PRO A 2 1.48 7.32 -5.84
N ASN A 3 2.61 7.23 -6.54
CA ASN A 3 2.82 7.86 -7.85
C ASN A 3 3.20 6.85 -8.94
N ASN A 4 2.98 5.55 -8.72
CA ASN A 4 3.32 4.51 -9.70
C ASN A 4 2.33 3.34 -9.62
N PRO A 5 1.29 3.30 -10.48
CA PRO A 5 0.28 2.23 -10.46
C PRO A 5 0.85 0.88 -10.91
N ARG A 6 1.96 0.89 -11.66
CA ARG A 6 2.61 -0.34 -12.12
C ARG A 6 3.45 -1.03 -11.04
N ALA A 7 3.75 -0.35 -9.95
CA ALA A 7 4.55 -0.90 -8.85
C ALA A 7 3.67 -1.63 -7.83
N GLY A 8 3.01 -2.71 -8.29
CA GLY A 8 2.17 -3.59 -7.50
C GLY A 8 2.77 -5.00 -7.32
N GLY A 9 2.43 -5.70 -6.24
CA GLY A 9 2.66 -7.14 -6.12
C GLY A 9 3.00 -7.64 -4.71
N ILE A 10 3.62 -8.82 -4.66
CA ILE A 10 4.01 -9.51 -3.44
C ILE A 10 5.53 -9.75 -3.48
N SER A 11 6.20 -9.55 -2.33
CA SER A 11 7.64 -9.83 -2.15
C SER A 11 8.05 -11.14 -2.83
N ARG A 12 9.17 -11.11 -3.54
CA ARG A 12 9.74 -12.30 -4.22
C ARG A 12 10.22 -13.38 -3.25
N ARG A 13 10.34 -13.06 -1.95
CA ARG A 13 10.71 -14.02 -0.90
C ARG A 13 9.51 -14.83 -0.36
N ILE A 14 8.30 -14.58 -0.87
CA ILE A 14 7.09 -15.28 -0.47
C ILE A 14 6.64 -16.15 -1.64
N GLU A 15 6.47 -17.43 -1.36
CA GLU A 15 6.19 -18.50 -2.32
C GLU A 15 5.07 -19.42 -1.79
N GLY A 16 4.62 -20.37 -2.61
CA GLY A 16 3.62 -21.36 -2.20
C GLY A 16 2.27 -20.77 -1.78
N ASP A 17 1.63 -21.40 -0.81
CA ASP A 17 0.29 -21.07 -0.34
C ASP A 17 0.21 -19.67 0.26
N ASP A 18 1.22 -19.25 1.03
CA ASP A 18 1.35 -17.89 1.58
C ASP A 18 1.22 -16.82 0.48
N ARG A 19 1.78 -17.08 -0.71
CA ARG A 19 1.71 -16.16 -1.84
C ARG A 19 0.31 -16.10 -2.42
N THR A 20 -0.39 -17.23 -2.48
CA THR A 20 -1.77 -17.33 -2.98
C THR A 20 -2.72 -16.60 -2.03
N GLU A 21 -2.63 -16.87 -0.73
CA GLU A 21 -3.43 -16.21 0.30
C GLU A 21 -3.22 -14.70 0.29
N LEU A 22 -1.95 -14.25 0.21
CA LEU A 22 -1.66 -12.82 0.13
C LEU A 22 -2.15 -12.18 -1.15
N LYS A 23 -2.26 -12.92 -2.26
CA LYS A 23 -2.80 -12.40 -3.52
C LYS A 23 -4.30 -12.15 -3.40
N GLU A 24 -5.02 -13.05 -2.73
CA GLU A 24 -6.44 -12.90 -2.44
C GLU A 24 -6.69 -11.75 -1.46
N ALA A 25 -5.91 -11.68 -0.38
CA ALA A 25 -5.97 -10.59 0.57
C ALA A 25 -5.62 -9.23 -0.08
N LEU A 26 -4.67 -9.20 -1.03
CA LEU A 26 -4.34 -7.97 -1.76
C LEU A 26 -5.49 -7.50 -2.65
N ALA A 27 -6.25 -8.43 -3.23
CA ALA A 27 -7.35 -8.14 -4.13
C ALA A 27 -8.57 -7.56 -3.39
N SER A 28 -8.69 -7.78 -2.08
CA SER A 28 -9.75 -7.20 -1.24
C SER A 28 -9.39 -5.83 -0.66
N LEU A 29 -8.16 -5.34 -0.87
CA LEU A 29 -7.74 -4.02 -0.36
C LEU A 29 -8.30 -2.87 -1.21
N GLU A 30 -8.72 -1.82 -0.52
CA GLU A 30 -9.16 -0.58 -1.15
C GLU A 30 -7.95 0.33 -1.42
N LEU A 31 -7.35 0.16 -2.60
CA LEU A 31 -6.24 1.00 -3.07
C LEU A 31 -6.75 2.09 -4.02
N PRO A 32 -6.48 3.39 -3.75
CA PRO A 32 -6.84 4.47 -4.65
C PRO A 32 -6.24 4.31 -6.05
N GLU A 33 -6.97 4.74 -7.07
CA GLU A 33 -6.50 4.74 -8.45
C GLU A 33 -5.16 5.48 -8.60
N GLY A 34 -4.33 5.00 -9.52
CA GLY A 34 -3.01 5.57 -9.78
C GLY A 34 -1.93 5.19 -8.77
N MET A 35 -2.26 4.45 -7.71
CA MET A 35 -1.28 3.95 -6.73
C MET A 35 -0.93 2.48 -6.96
N GLY A 36 0.31 2.12 -6.64
CA GLY A 36 0.77 0.72 -6.55
C GLY A 36 1.01 0.32 -5.10
N LEU A 37 0.91 -0.97 -4.78
CA LEU A 37 1.17 -1.51 -3.45
C LEU A 37 2.00 -2.79 -3.53
N ILE A 38 3.02 -2.92 -2.67
CA ILE A 38 3.82 -4.14 -2.55
C ILE A 38 3.69 -4.70 -1.14
N VAL A 39 3.21 -5.94 -1.02
CA VAL A 39 3.23 -6.67 0.27
C VAL A 39 4.64 -7.15 0.56
N ARG A 40 5.12 -6.82 1.76
CA ARG A 40 6.45 -7.18 2.25
C ARG A 40 6.42 -8.56 2.89
N THR A 41 7.58 -9.20 3.05
CA THR A 41 7.72 -10.50 3.74
C THR A 41 7.09 -10.53 5.13
N ALA A 42 7.12 -9.41 5.87
CA ALA A 42 6.46 -9.31 7.18
C ALA A 42 4.91 -9.31 7.13
N GLY A 43 4.32 -9.28 5.93
CA GLY A 43 2.89 -9.35 5.71
C GLY A 43 2.34 -10.78 5.70
N VAL A 44 3.19 -11.81 5.64
CA VAL A 44 2.76 -13.22 5.69
C VAL A 44 1.97 -13.50 6.97
N GLY A 45 0.85 -14.22 6.84
CA GLY A 45 -0.06 -14.55 7.94
C GLY A 45 -0.86 -13.37 8.51
N LYS A 46 -0.84 -12.19 7.85
CA LYS A 46 -1.70 -11.05 8.22
C LYS A 46 -3.05 -11.18 7.53
N SER A 47 -4.12 -10.87 8.25
CA SER A 47 -5.46 -10.80 7.68
C SER A 47 -5.61 -9.60 6.74
N ALA A 48 -6.61 -9.65 5.85
CA ALA A 48 -6.92 -8.54 4.95
C ALA A 48 -7.22 -7.24 5.73
N GLU A 49 -7.89 -7.33 6.88
CA GLU A 49 -8.20 -6.17 7.73
C GLU A 49 -6.93 -5.54 8.31
N ALA A 50 -5.96 -6.37 8.73
CA ALA A 50 -4.68 -5.89 9.23
C ALA A 50 -3.87 -5.17 8.13
N LEU A 51 -3.90 -5.71 6.91
CA LEU A 51 -3.26 -5.08 5.75
C LEU A 51 -3.97 -3.78 5.34
N GLN A 52 -5.31 -3.75 5.35
CA GLN A 52 -6.11 -2.55 5.07
C GLN A 52 -5.88 -1.46 6.11
N TRP A 53 -5.72 -1.83 7.38
CA TRP A 53 -5.38 -0.90 8.45
C TRP A 53 -4.00 -0.26 8.24
N ASP A 54 -2.97 -1.05 7.88
CA ASP A 54 -1.64 -0.51 7.57
C ASP A 54 -1.69 0.40 6.32
N LEU A 55 -2.40 -0.03 5.27
CA LEU A 55 -2.63 0.78 4.07
C LEU A 55 -3.28 2.12 4.41
N SER A 56 -4.33 2.12 5.23
CA SER A 56 -5.02 3.33 5.67
C SER A 56 -4.10 4.31 6.38
N PHE A 57 -3.18 3.81 7.22
CA PHE A 57 -2.18 4.65 7.88
C PHE A 57 -1.17 5.23 6.88
N ARG A 58 -0.73 4.46 5.89
CA ARG A 58 0.13 4.94 4.80
C ARG A 58 -0.55 6.02 3.96
N LEU A 59 -1.82 5.86 3.63
CA LEU A 59 -2.60 6.85 2.88
C LEU A 59 -2.73 8.16 3.65
N LYS A 60 -3.05 8.12 4.95
CA LYS A 60 -3.08 9.32 5.80
C LYS A 60 -1.74 10.05 5.83
N HIS A 61 -0.63 9.30 5.91
CA HIS A 61 0.70 9.87 5.86
C HIS A 61 0.99 10.55 4.52
N TRP A 62 0.58 9.93 3.41
CA TRP A 62 0.70 10.53 2.08
C TRP A 62 -0.12 11.81 1.92
N GLU A 63 -1.35 11.85 2.44
CA GLU A 63 -2.16 13.06 2.46
C GLU A 63 -1.49 14.20 3.25
N ALA A 64 -0.84 13.88 4.37
CA ALA A 64 -0.09 14.87 5.14
C ALA A 64 1.08 15.46 4.34
N ILE A 65 1.83 14.62 3.60
CA ILE A 65 2.91 15.08 2.71
C ILE A 65 2.36 16.03 1.64
N LYS A 66 1.26 15.65 0.96
CA LYS A 66 0.63 16.51 -0.07
C LYS A 66 0.19 17.86 0.50
N LYS A 67 -0.42 17.87 1.69
CA LYS A 67 -0.84 19.11 2.36
C LYS A 67 0.34 20.01 2.70
N ALA A 68 1.43 19.44 3.22
CA ALA A 68 2.64 20.18 3.55
C ALA A 68 3.28 20.83 2.31
N LEU A 69 3.37 20.08 1.20
CA LEU A 69 3.88 20.59 -0.08
C LEU A 69 3.04 21.75 -0.61
N LYS A 70 1.71 21.61 -0.62
CA LYS A 70 0.81 22.69 -1.06
C LYS A 70 0.94 23.94 -0.20
N ALA A 71 1.08 23.77 1.12
CA ALA A 71 1.27 24.90 2.04
C ALA A 71 2.60 25.62 1.80
N ALA A 72 3.66 24.91 1.43
CA ALA A 72 4.96 25.51 1.10
C ALA A 72 4.90 26.32 -0.21
N GLN A 73 4.22 25.81 -1.24
CA GLN A 73 4.05 26.51 -2.53
C GLN A 73 3.23 27.79 -2.43
N LEU A 74 2.28 27.87 -1.49
CA LEU A 74 1.49 29.09 -1.27
C LEU A 74 2.27 30.19 -0.53
N ARG A 75 3.46 29.87 0.01
CA ARG A 75 4.33 30.81 0.73
C ARG A 75 5.48 31.35 -0.11
N SER A 76 5.65 30.85 -1.35
CA SER A 76 6.63 31.31 -2.34
C SER A 76 5.97 32.19 -3.38
#